data_AF-A0A9P4JSY3-F1
#
_entry.id   AF-A0A9P4JSY3-F1
#
_cell.length_a   1.000
_cell.length_b   1.000
_cell.length_c   1.000
_cell.angle_alpha   90.00
_cell.angle_beta   90.00
_cell.angle_gamma   90.00
#
_symmetry.space_group_name_H-M   'P 1'
#
loop_
_entity.id
_entity.type
_entity.pdbx_description
1 polymer ?
#
loop_
_entity_poly.entity_id
_entity_poly.type
_entity_poly.pdbx_seq_one_letter_code
_entity_poly.pdbx_strand_id
1 'polypeptide(L)'
;MSRRLRNLTEESLEYSGRSGQKAVSEAGFSEELRKRLEERIASANFRNKNRSAFLEAELPSTVGRGTKDLATADPWAGEENLHDANLRMLSDAYKPLRGARTKISGPSIPLPRNVDTGRSKGSAGTRLVNARDRSGLYSSLKDSEYISEQEKEQRFKELKERFSPNARAIVPGTIQGLASLANERIEDAIARGQFKNLPRGQKIERDYNASSPFLDTTEYFLNKIIQKQEIVPPWIEKQQELISTANKFRSRLRNDWRRHATRMIASKGGSLLEQMQRAEAYAQAELIANPLRRPRENDTTVTDPGHASQISISGELDVSSSTVESTAGDSVDVDIQSNSERSPSDTATTQNATTPNPSSPTSVPPAPRPFRDPDWESAESAYLNLSINSLNSLTRSYNLQAPDLAKKPYFSLTRELNACYAEVAPQLAELIRERALAPRARMGAVGGSNGNSRGGIMDGLMAAKVKVRDEKIEKQYGFKQLWKDVFGASK
;
A
#
# COMPACT_ATOMS: atom_id res chain seq x y z
N MET A 1 -9.08 57.87 48.19
CA MET A 1 -8.01 58.17 47.21
C MET A 1 -7.39 56.90 46.61
N SER A 2 -6.81 56.00 47.40
CA SER A 2 -6.12 54.78 46.90
C SER A 2 -6.97 53.85 46.03
N ARG A 3 -8.26 53.69 46.35
CA ARG A 3 -9.21 52.89 45.54
C ARG A 3 -9.48 53.51 44.17
N ARG A 4 -9.69 54.83 44.11
CA ARG A 4 -9.89 55.56 42.85
C ARG A 4 -8.66 55.50 41.96
N LEU A 5 -7.47 55.58 42.56
CA LEU A 5 -6.20 55.40 41.86
C LEU A 5 -6.04 53.99 41.29
N ARG A 6 -6.36 52.94 42.08
CA ARG A 6 -6.32 51.56 41.60
C ARG A 6 -7.29 51.34 40.43
N ASN A 7 -8.52 51.81 40.57
CA ASN A 7 -9.51 51.72 39.50
C ASN A 7 -9.04 52.43 38.24
N LEU A 8 -8.48 53.64 38.33
CA LEU A 8 -7.95 54.35 37.16
C LEU A 8 -6.70 53.68 36.57
N THR A 9 -5.87 53.04 37.39
CA THR A 9 -4.77 52.22 36.85
C THR A 9 -5.27 50.99 36.13
N GLU A 10 -6.25 50.28 36.69
CA GLU A 10 -6.88 49.12 36.07
C GLU A 10 -7.55 49.53 34.75
N GLU A 11 -8.34 50.61 34.78
CA GLU A 11 -8.97 51.20 33.61
C GLU A 11 -7.94 51.63 32.55
N SER A 12 -6.81 52.23 32.94
CA SER A 12 -5.75 52.60 31.98
C SER A 12 -4.98 51.41 31.40
N LEU A 13 -4.93 50.29 32.12
CA LEU A 13 -4.33 49.04 31.63
C LEU A 13 -5.26 48.30 30.67
N GLU A 14 -6.57 48.38 30.91
CA GLU A 14 -7.61 47.85 30.02
C GLU A 14 -7.73 48.69 28.74
N TYR A 15 -7.74 50.01 28.87
CA TYR A 15 -7.76 50.96 27.74
C TYR A 15 -6.34 51.35 27.34
N SER A 16 -5.65 50.43 26.67
CA SER A 16 -4.31 50.66 26.13
C SER A 16 -4.30 51.83 25.14
N GLY A 17 -3.50 52.87 25.43
CA GLY A 17 -3.22 53.98 24.51
C GLY A 17 -3.55 55.38 25.05
N ARG A 18 -3.92 56.28 24.14
CA ARG A 18 -4.15 57.72 24.42
C ARG A 18 -5.37 58.00 25.30
N SER A 19 -6.36 57.11 25.31
CA SER A 19 -7.57 57.20 26.14
C SER A 19 -7.25 57.04 27.63
N GLY A 20 -6.44 56.05 27.99
CA GLY A 20 -5.97 55.86 29.36
C GLY A 20 -5.14 57.04 29.88
N GLN A 21 -4.24 57.58 29.05
CA GLN A 21 -3.49 58.80 29.40
C GLN A 21 -4.39 60.02 29.59
N LYS A 22 -5.44 60.15 28.77
CA LYS A 22 -6.41 61.23 28.87
C LYS A 22 -7.22 61.12 30.17
N ALA A 23 -7.70 59.93 30.52
CA ALA A 23 -8.42 59.66 31.77
C ALA A 23 -7.58 60.01 33.01
N VAL A 24 -6.28 59.69 32.99
CA VAL A 24 -5.34 60.05 34.06
C VAL A 24 -5.13 61.58 34.15
N SER A 25 -5.09 62.28 33.01
CA SER A 25 -4.95 63.75 32.96
C SER A 25 -6.18 64.51 33.43
N GLU A 26 -7.37 63.95 33.18
CA GLU A 26 -8.67 64.57 33.50
C GLU A 26 -9.06 64.38 34.99
N ALA A 27 -8.47 63.38 35.66
CA ALA A 27 -8.78 63.05 37.06
C ALA A 27 -8.24 64.04 38.11
N GLY A 28 -7.46 65.06 37.71
CA GLY A 28 -7.06 66.17 38.58
C GLY A 28 -6.08 65.83 39.72
N PHE A 29 -5.19 64.85 39.51
CA PHE A 29 -4.18 64.45 40.50
C PHE A 29 -3.02 65.46 40.63
N SER A 30 -2.32 65.43 41.77
CA SER A 30 -1.06 66.16 41.93
C SER A 30 -0.01 65.67 40.92
N GLU A 31 0.85 66.59 40.47
CA GLU A 31 1.85 66.30 39.42
C GLU A 31 2.79 65.14 39.78
N GLU A 32 3.15 65.01 41.05
CA GLU A 32 4.00 63.92 41.54
C GLU A 32 3.31 62.56 41.44
N LEU A 33 2.02 62.47 41.80
CA LEU A 33 1.24 61.24 41.69
C LEU A 33 0.99 60.87 40.23
N ARG A 34 0.76 61.86 39.37
CA ARG A 34 0.63 61.65 37.93
C ARG A 34 1.90 61.05 37.33
N LYS A 35 3.08 61.58 37.66
CA LYS A 35 4.37 61.02 37.22
C LYS A 35 4.56 59.57 37.66
N ARG A 36 4.27 59.26 38.94
CA ARG A 36 4.33 57.87 39.46
C ARG A 36 3.35 56.93 38.74
N LEU A 37 2.17 57.41 38.37
CA LEU A 37 1.21 56.64 37.59
C LEU A 37 1.72 56.39 36.15
N GLU A 38 2.22 57.43 35.49
CA GLU A 38 2.79 57.33 34.15
C GLU A 38 3.99 56.36 34.12
N GLU A 39 4.87 56.41 35.13
CA GLU A 39 5.98 55.46 35.30
C GLU A 39 5.50 54.02 35.54
N ARG A 40 4.46 53.83 36.36
CA ARG A 40 3.88 52.50 36.61
C ARG A 40 3.20 51.93 35.36
N ILE A 41 2.50 52.77 34.61
CA ILE A 41 1.87 52.38 33.34
C ILE A 41 2.95 52.08 32.31
N ALA A 42 3.99 52.91 32.21
CA ALA A 42 5.11 52.70 31.30
C ALA A 42 5.87 51.41 31.62
N SER A 43 6.13 51.12 32.89
CA SER A 43 6.79 49.88 33.31
C SER A 43 5.92 48.64 33.10
N ALA A 44 4.61 48.73 33.35
CA ALA A 44 3.68 47.65 33.02
C ALA A 44 3.59 47.40 31.51
N ASN A 45 3.49 48.46 30.72
CA ASN A 45 3.49 48.38 29.25
C ASN A 45 4.81 47.82 28.71
N PHE A 46 5.94 48.20 29.29
CA PHE A 46 7.26 47.66 28.93
C PHE A 46 7.34 46.16 29.22
N ARG A 47 6.84 45.72 30.38
CA ARG A 47 6.74 44.29 30.71
C ARG A 47 5.81 43.53 29.78
N ASN A 48 4.67 44.10 29.40
CA ASN A 48 3.75 43.46 28.47
C ASN A 48 4.34 43.32 27.06
N LYS A 49 5.05 44.35 26.56
CA LYS A 49 5.71 44.31 25.24
C LYS A 49 6.86 43.31 25.20
N ASN A 50 7.63 43.19 26.27
CA ASN A 50 8.79 42.31 26.37
C ASN A 50 8.51 41.07 27.23
N ARG A 51 7.26 40.60 27.26
CA ARG A 51 6.81 39.54 28.18
C ARG A 51 7.64 38.26 28.04
N SER A 52 7.90 37.82 26.82
CA SER A 52 8.68 36.60 26.53
C SER A 52 10.09 36.67 27.13
N ALA A 53 10.78 37.81 26.96
CA ALA A 53 12.12 38.02 27.51
C ALA A 53 12.15 38.04 29.05
N PHE A 54 11.13 38.62 29.70
CA PHE A 54 11.01 38.56 31.15
C PHE A 54 10.74 37.15 31.66
N LEU A 55 9.85 36.41 30.98
CA LEU A 55 9.55 35.02 31.36
C LEU A 55 10.78 34.13 31.17
N GLU A 56 11.55 34.31 30.09
CA GLU A 56 12.79 33.57 29.88
C GLU A 56 13.81 33.80 31.01
N ALA A 57 13.93 35.05 31.49
CA ALA A 57 14.82 35.39 32.59
C ALA A 57 14.32 34.89 33.97
N GLU A 58 13.00 34.82 34.18
CA GLU A 58 12.40 34.35 35.43
C GLU A 58 12.40 32.81 35.56
N LEU A 59 12.47 32.09 34.43
CA LEU A 59 12.40 30.63 34.44
C LEU A 59 13.70 29.99 34.97
N PRO A 60 13.62 29.08 35.96
CA PRO A 60 14.81 28.38 36.45
C PRO A 60 15.35 27.42 35.39
N SER A 61 16.68 27.21 35.39
CA SER A 61 17.38 26.39 34.40
C SER A 61 16.91 24.93 34.37
N THR A 62 16.34 24.42 35.48
CA THR A 62 15.78 23.08 35.67
C THR A 62 14.51 22.81 34.87
N VAL A 63 13.85 23.85 34.34
CA VAL A 63 12.62 23.71 33.57
C VAL A 63 12.92 23.12 32.19
N GLY A 64 12.11 22.14 31.78
CA GLY A 64 12.27 21.46 30.51
C GLY A 64 12.06 22.38 29.30
N ARG A 65 12.55 21.96 28.14
CA ARG A 65 12.47 22.75 26.90
C ARG A 65 11.03 23.09 26.50
N GLY A 66 10.12 22.10 26.49
CA GLY A 66 8.72 22.36 26.10
C GLY A 66 7.99 23.34 27.03
N THR A 67 8.30 23.34 28.33
CA THR A 67 7.77 24.32 29.29
C THR A 67 8.36 25.72 29.09
N LYS A 68 9.63 25.83 28.67
CA LYS A 68 10.24 27.11 28.30
C LYS A 68 9.64 27.67 27.02
N ASP A 69 9.48 26.81 26.00
CA ASP A 69 8.90 27.19 24.72
C ASP A 69 7.44 27.65 24.88
N LEU A 70 6.63 26.95 25.70
CA LEU A 70 5.25 27.36 25.99
C LEU A 70 5.15 28.67 26.76
N ALA A 71 6.06 28.90 27.72
CA ALA A 71 6.04 30.12 28.53
C ALA A 71 6.52 31.36 27.75
N THR A 72 7.45 31.17 26.82
CA THR A 72 8.00 32.26 25.98
C THR A 72 7.17 32.52 24.73
N ALA A 73 6.25 31.62 24.38
CA ALA A 73 5.36 31.77 23.23
C ALA A 73 4.51 33.04 23.29
N ASP A 74 4.28 33.62 22.11
CA ASP A 74 3.41 34.78 21.97
C ASP A 74 1.95 34.41 22.31
N PRO A 75 1.19 35.33 22.93
CA PRO A 75 -0.22 35.11 23.19
C PRO A 75 -0.99 34.97 21.88
N TRP A 76 -1.99 34.08 21.86
CA TRP A 76 -2.84 33.88 20.69
C TRP A 76 -3.60 35.15 20.30
N ALA A 77 -3.35 35.65 19.08
CA ALA A 77 -3.93 36.89 18.57
C ALA A 77 -5.20 36.66 17.70
N GLY A 78 -5.62 35.41 17.51
CA GLY A 78 -6.72 35.03 16.61
C GLY A 78 -6.25 34.49 15.25
N GLU A 79 -5.03 34.82 14.85
CA GLU A 79 -4.35 34.28 13.67
C GLU A 79 -3.06 33.57 14.09
N GLU A 80 -2.73 32.47 13.41
CA GLU A 80 -1.46 31.77 13.63
C GLU A 80 -0.30 32.55 13.00
N ASN A 81 0.82 32.67 13.71
CA ASN A 81 2.03 33.25 13.14
C ASN A 81 2.58 32.31 12.04
N LEU A 82 3.16 32.88 10.98
CA LEU A 82 3.78 32.10 9.89
C LEU A 82 4.77 31.05 10.39
N HIS A 83 5.49 31.34 11.47
CA HIS A 83 6.50 30.44 12.04
C HIS A 83 5.83 29.22 12.68
N ASP A 84 4.74 29.44 13.40
CA ASP A 84 3.95 28.39 14.05
C ASP A 84 3.19 27.55 13.02
N ALA A 85 2.61 28.21 12.00
CA ALA A 85 1.98 27.55 10.86
C ALA A 85 2.96 26.62 10.12
N ASN A 86 4.18 27.10 9.83
CA ASN A 86 5.22 26.30 9.20
C ASN A 86 5.66 25.13 10.09
N LEU A 87 5.81 25.35 11.40
CA LEU A 87 6.16 24.30 12.36
C LEU A 87 5.07 23.22 12.40
N ARG A 88 3.80 23.63 12.42
CA ARG A 88 2.65 22.72 12.36
C ARG A 88 2.65 21.92 11.07
N MET A 89 2.88 22.56 9.92
CA MET A 89 2.99 21.86 8.63
C MET A 89 4.13 20.84 8.61
N LEU A 90 5.27 21.16 9.21
CA LEU A 90 6.39 20.23 9.34
C LEU A 90 6.07 19.08 10.31
N SER A 91 5.45 19.36 11.47
CA SER A 91 5.06 18.31 12.42
C SER A 91 3.95 17.40 11.87
N ASP A 92 3.05 17.94 11.05
CA ASP A 92 1.98 17.19 10.41
C ASP A 92 2.52 16.35 9.24
N ALA A 93 3.48 16.87 8.47
CA ALA A 93 4.16 16.12 7.41
C ALA A 93 4.97 14.93 7.96
N TYR A 94 5.62 15.12 9.11
CA TYR A 94 6.43 14.09 9.76
C TYR A 94 5.75 13.60 11.04
N LYS A 95 4.81 12.66 10.88
CA LYS A 95 4.13 12.06 12.03
C LYS A 95 5.15 11.36 12.95
N PRO A 96 5.27 11.76 14.23
CA PRO A 96 6.22 11.12 15.13
C PRO A 96 5.86 9.64 15.28
N LEU A 97 6.87 8.77 15.23
CA LEU A 97 6.72 7.32 15.33
C LEU A 97 5.91 6.97 16.60
N ARG A 98 4.70 6.45 16.39
CA ARG A 98 3.79 6.02 17.47
C ARG A 98 4.35 4.77 18.13
N GLY A 99 5.25 4.93 19.10
CA GLY A 99 5.82 3.81 19.84
C GLY A 99 7.23 4.01 20.37
N ALA A 100 7.96 5.03 19.92
CA ALA A 100 9.24 5.37 20.51
C ALA A 100 9.00 6.19 21.79
N ARG A 101 8.66 5.50 22.91
CA ARG A 101 9.13 5.97 24.21
C ARG A 101 10.65 5.87 24.17
N THR A 102 11.30 6.83 23.53
CA THR A 102 12.73 7.07 23.71
C THR A 102 12.89 7.21 25.20
N LYS A 103 13.58 6.25 25.82
CA LYS A 103 14.04 6.35 27.19
C LYS A 103 14.91 7.60 27.22
N ILE A 104 14.32 8.72 27.63
CA ILE A 104 15.05 9.93 27.94
C ILE A 104 15.96 9.51 29.10
N SER A 105 17.25 9.43 28.81
CA SER A 105 18.28 9.26 29.82
C SER A 105 18.29 10.53 30.67
N GLY A 106 17.47 10.52 31.71
CA GLY A 106 17.40 11.51 32.77
C GLY A 106 17.13 10.75 34.08
N PRO A 107 17.42 11.34 35.24
CA PRO A 107 17.30 10.65 36.53
C PRO A 107 15.85 10.15 36.72
N SER A 108 15.67 8.84 36.57
CA SER A 108 14.34 8.23 36.62
C SER A 108 13.83 8.28 38.05
N ILE A 109 12.72 8.96 38.26
CA ILE A 109 11.93 8.85 39.49
C ILE A 109 11.48 7.37 39.57
N PRO A 110 11.84 6.61 40.61
CA PRO A 110 11.43 5.21 40.72
C PRO A 110 9.91 5.13 40.87
N LEU A 111 9.28 4.24 40.09
CA LEU A 111 7.86 3.97 40.22
C LEU A 111 7.55 3.41 41.63
N PRO A 112 6.39 3.77 42.22
CA PRO A 112 6.01 3.33 43.56
C PRO A 112 5.86 1.81 43.62
N ARG A 113 6.55 1.18 44.58
CA ARG A 113 6.61 -0.29 44.75
C ARG A 113 5.33 -0.92 45.30
N ASN A 114 4.40 -0.13 45.83
CA ASN A 114 3.16 -0.62 46.38
C ASN A 114 1.98 0.07 45.69
N VAL A 115 1.14 -0.72 45.05
CA VAL A 115 -0.16 -0.28 44.57
C VAL A 115 -1.04 -0.12 45.80
N ASP A 116 -1.45 1.11 46.09
CA ASP A 116 -2.48 1.38 47.09
C ASP A 116 -3.78 0.73 46.59
N THR A 117 -4.10 -0.43 47.13
CA THR A 117 -5.33 -1.17 46.77
C THR A 117 -6.58 -0.55 47.42
N GLY A 118 -6.46 0.60 48.07
CA GLY A 118 -7.57 1.32 48.69
C GLY A 118 -8.22 0.58 49.87
N ARG A 119 -7.64 -0.55 50.31
CA ARG A 119 -8.20 -1.38 51.38
C ARG A 119 -7.54 -1.09 52.72
N SER A 120 -8.22 -0.29 53.53
CA SER A 120 -7.85 -0.05 54.93
C SER A 120 -7.78 -1.37 55.71
N LYS A 121 -6.70 -1.58 56.48
CA LYS A 121 -6.59 -2.71 57.42
C LYS A 121 -7.67 -2.56 58.49
N GLY A 122 -8.74 -3.34 58.40
CA GLY A 122 -9.86 -3.30 59.33
C GLY A 122 -9.41 -3.36 60.80
N SER A 123 -10.11 -2.59 61.64
CA SER A 123 -9.91 -2.46 63.09
C SER A 123 -9.90 -3.84 63.77
N ALA A 124 -9.15 -3.97 64.87
CA ALA A 124 -9.06 -5.21 65.65
C ALA A 124 -10.45 -5.75 66.06
N GLY A 125 -11.40 -4.86 66.36
CA GLY A 125 -12.78 -5.24 66.67
C GLY A 125 -13.49 -5.90 65.49
N THR A 126 -13.33 -5.37 64.28
CA THR A 126 -13.91 -5.96 63.06
C THR A 126 -13.32 -7.34 62.76
N ARG A 127 -12.04 -7.57 63.11
CA ARG A 127 -11.41 -8.89 62.97
C ARG A 127 -11.97 -9.91 63.95
N LEU A 128 -12.23 -9.50 65.19
CA LEU A 128 -12.80 -10.36 66.23
C LEU A 128 -14.26 -10.73 65.94
N VAL A 129 -15.08 -9.77 65.49
CA VAL A 129 -16.46 -10.03 65.06
C VAL A 129 -16.48 -11.01 63.89
N ASN A 130 -15.66 -10.75 62.86
CA ASN A 130 -15.51 -11.65 61.72
C ASN A 130 -14.91 -13.02 62.08
N ALA A 131 -14.20 -13.16 63.20
CA ALA A 131 -13.73 -14.46 63.69
C ALA A 131 -14.84 -15.20 64.44
N ARG A 132 -15.60 -14.49 65.28
CA ARG A 132 -16.77 -15.01 65.98
C ARG A 132 -17.83 -15.51 65.00
N ASP A 133 -18.19 -14.70 64.00
CA ASP A 133 -19.18 -15.06 62.98
C ASP A 133 -18.74 -16.29 62.17
N ARG A 134 -17.44 -16.39 61.84
CA ARG A 134 -16.88 -17.56 61.15
C ARG A 134 -16.93 -18.83 62.01
N SER A 135 -16.68 -18.73 63.31
CA SER A 135 -16.79 -19.87 64.22
C SER A 135 -18.25 -20.32 64.41
N GLY A 136 -19.20 -19.38 64.38
CA GLY A 136 -20.63 -19.66 64.47
C GLY A 136 -21.16 -20.49 63.31
N LEU A 137 -20.67 -20.23 62.08
CA LEU A 137 -21.06 -20.99 60.88
C LEU A 137 -20.71 -22.50 60.98
N TYR A 138 -19.59 -22.84 61.62
CA TYR A 138 -19.20 -24.24 61.81
C TYR A 138 -20.13 -24.96 62.80
N SER A 139 -20.51 -24.30 63.90
CA SER A 139 -21.48 -24.86 64.86
C SER A 139 -22.84 -25.06 64.20
N SER A 140 -23.33 -24.04 63.46
CA SER A 140 -24.64 -24.16 62.78
C SER A 140 -24.70 -25.28 61.75
N LEU A 141 -23.59 -25.57 61.06
CA LEU A 141 -23.52 -26.68 60.10
C LEU A 141 -23.47 -28.04 60.79
N LYS A 142 -22.72 -28.14 61.90
CA LYS A 142 -22.64 -29.35 62.71
C LYS A 142 -23.99 -29.72 63.32
N ASP A 143 -24.74 -28.73 63.77
CA ASP A 143 -26.03 -28.91 64.46
C ASP A 143 -27.22 -29.00 63.48
N SER A 144 -26.99 -28.90 62.16
CA SER A 144 -28.05 -28.97 61.14
C SER A 144 -28.37 -30.41 60.74
N GLU A 145 -29.47 -30.96 61.28
CA GLU A 145 -29.90 -32.34 61.01
C GLU A 145 -30.59 -32.52 59.64
N TYR A 146 -31.02 -31.43 58.99
CA TYR A 146 -31.82 -31.45 57.75
C TYR A 146 -31.02 -31.39 56.43
N ILE A 147 -29.68 -31.34 56.46
CA ILE A 147 -28.83 -31.29 55.25
C ILE A 147 -28.32 -32.69 54.91
N SER A 148 -28.32 -33.05 53.62
CA SER A 148 -27.86 -34.35 53.11
C SER A 148 -26.37 -34.60 53.41
N GLU A 149 -25.98 -35.86 53.61
CA GLU A 149 -24.60 -36.21 53.99
C GLU A 149 -23.55 -35.82 52.94
N GLN A 150 -23.87 -35.99 51.65
CA GLN A 150 -22.97 -35.62 50.56
C GLN A 150 -22.76 -34.10 50.46
N GLU A 151 -23.82 -33.32 50.67
CA GLU A 151 -23.73 -31.86 50.67
C GLU A 151 -23.03 -31.34 51.93
N LYS A 152 -23.26 -32.00 53.08
CA LYS A 152 -22.50 -31.76 54.32
C LYS A 152 -21.01 -31.98 54.07
N GLU A 153 -20.61 -33.09 53.47
CA GLU A 153 -19.21 -33.40 53.19
C GLU A 153 -18.57 -32.41 52.22
N GLN A 154 -19.26 -31.99 51.16
CA GLN A 154 -18.77 -30.96 50.24
C GLN A 154 -18.55 -29.62 50.97
N ARG A 155 -19.53 -29.19 51.78
CA ARG A 155 -19.42 -27.97 52.59
C ARG A 155 -18.31 -28.07 53.65
N PHE A 156 -18.16 -29.24 54.27
CA PHE A 156 -17.07 -29.52 55.21
C PHE A 156 -15.72 -29.50 54.51
N LYS A 157 -15.63 -30.03 53.29
CA LYS A 157 -14.42 -30.03 52.47
C LYS A 157 -14.04 -28.61 52.06
N GLU A 158 -14.99 -27.80 51.59
CA GLU A 158 -14.76 -26.38 51.28
C GLU A 158 -14.30 -25.58 52.52
N LEU A 159 -14.90 -25.84 53.69
CA LEU A 159 -14.47 -25.22 54.95
C LEU A 159 -13.07 -25.68 55.35
N LYS A 160 -12.79 -26.98 55.27
CA LYS A 160 -11.47 -27.57 55.57
C LYS A 160 -10.39 -27.04 54.63
N GLU A 161 -10.70 -26.90 53.34
CA GLU A 161 -9.83 -26.32 52.33
C GLU A 161 -9.48 -24.88 52.68
N ARG A 162 -10.46 -24.03 53.03
CA ARG A 162 -10.22 -22.64 53.48
C ARG A 162 -9.32 -22.51 54.70
N PHE A 163 -9.33 -23.50 55.60
CA PHE A 163 -8.51 -23.52 56.81
C PHE A 163 -7.21 -24.33 56.66
N SER A 164 -7.02 -25.02 55.53
CA SER A 164 -5.79 -25.76 55.26
C SER A 164 -4.59 -24.81 55.21
N PRO A 165 -3.41 -25.24 55.69
CA PRO A 165 -2.19 -24.44 55.61
C PRO A 165 -1.87 -23.99 54.17
N ASN A 166 -2.19 -24.81 53.17
CA ASN A 166 -2.01 -24.49 51.76
C ASN A 166 -2.96 -23.39 51.26
N ALA A 167 -4.21 -23.31 51.74
CA ALA A 167 -5.11 -22.23 51.33
C ALA A 167 -4.75 -20.87 51.96
N ARG A 168 -4.12 -20.87 53.15
CA ARG A 168 -3.57 -19.64 53.73
C ARG A 168 -2.32 -19.14 53.01
N ALA A 169 -1.61 -20.01 52.29
CA ALA A 169 -0.46 -19.65 51.46
C ALA A 169 -0.86 -18.98 50.14
N ILE A 170 -2.15 -19.05 49.75
CA ILE A 170 -2.72 -18.31 48.63
C ILE A 170 -2.94 -16.86 49.06
N VAL A 171 -1.85 -16.11 49.19
CA VAL A 171 -1.93 -14.65 49.31
C VAL A 171 -2.23 -14.12 47.90
N PRO A 172 -3.40 -13.51 47.65
CA PRO A 172 -3.67 -12.88 46.36
C PRO A 172 -2.62 -11.79 46.12
N GLY A 173 -1.66 -12.07 45.25
CA GLY A 173 -0.53 -11.19 44.93
C GLY A 173 0.86 -11.80 45.04
N THR A 174 1.05 -13.02 45.56
CA THR A 174 2.34 -13.73 45.49
C THR A 174 2.39 -14.65 44.28
N ILE A 175 3.55 -14.71 43.60
CA ILE A 175 3.74 -15.54 42.38
C ILE A 175 3.45 -17.02 42.67
N GLN A 176 3.84 -17.51 43.85
CA GLN A 176 3.59 -18.90 44.27
C GLN A 176 2.11 -19.17 44.58
N GLY A 177 1.39 -18.22 45.18
CA GLY A 177 -0.05 -18.35 45.43
C GLY A 177 -0.89 -18.27 44.15
N LEU A 178 -0.46 -17.44 43.19
CA LEU A 178 -1.05 -17.43 41.84
C LEU A 178 -0.78 -18.73 41.10
N ALA A 179 0.43 -19.31 41.25
CA ALA A 179 0.78 -20.59 40.63
C ALA A 179 -0.02 -21.77 41.20
N SER A 180 -0.23 -21.83 42.53
CA SER A 180 -1.05 -22.88 43.12
C SER A 180 -2.52 -22.77 42.71
N LEU A 181 -3.07 -21.55 42.68
CA LEU A 181 -4.43 -21.30 42.20
C LEU A 181 -4.57 -21.58 40.71
N ALA A 182 -3.55 -21.28 39.91
CA ALA A 182 -3.51 -21.63 38.50
C ALA A 182 -3.49 -23.15 38.32
N ASN A 183 -2.64 -23.88 39.06
CA ASN A 183 -2.56 -25.33 39.00
C ASN A 183 -3.88 -26.00 39.42
N GLU A 184 -4.51 -25.53 40.51
CA GLU A 184 -5.83 -26.01 40.93
C GLU A 184 -6.85 -25.81 39.80
N ARG A 185 -6.93 -24.59 39.22
CA ARG A 185 -7.83 -24.32 38.08
C ARG A 185 -7.51 -25.14 36.83
N ILE A 186 -6.24 -25.45 36.59
CA ILE A 186 -5.80 -26.31 35.48
C ILE A 186 -6.28 -27.73 35.72
N GLU A 187 -6.06 -28.30 36.91
CA GLU A 187 -6.54 -29.64 37.28
C GLU A 187 -8.07 -29.74 37.19
N ASP A 188 -8.77 -28.71 37.67
CA ASP A 188 -10.22 -28.57 37.61
C ASP A 188 -10.74 -28.50 36.16
N ALA A 189 -10.02 -27.81 35.27
CA ALA A 189 -10.33 -27.73 33.85
C ALA A 189 -9.96 -29.01 33.09
N ILE A 190 -8.92 -29.73 33.51
CA ILE A 190 -8.57 -31.08 33.02
C ILE A 190 -9.67 -32.07 33.41
N ALA A 191 -10.13 -32.03 34.67
CA ALA A 191 -11.23 -32.87 35.17
C ALA A 191 -12.53 -32.61 34.41
N ARG A 192 -12.80 -31.34 34.06
CA ARG A 192 -13.93 -30.95 33.18
C ARG A 192 -13.71 -31.32 31.70
N GLY A 193 -12.55 -31.83 31.32
CA GLY A 193 -12.23 -32.24 29.95
C GLY A 193 -11.98 -31.08 28.98
N GLN A 194 -11.81 -29.85 29.46
CA GLN A 194 -11.66 -28.65 28.62
C GLN A 194 -10.37 -28.67 27.78
N PHE A 195 -9.35 -29.41 28.22
CA PHE A 195 -8.08 -29.57 27.49
C PHE A 195 -8.15 -30.56 26.31
N LYS A 196 -9.22 -31.36 26.19
CA LYS A 196 -9.31 -32.41 25.16
C LYS A 196 -9.54 -31.84 23.75
N ASN A 197 -10.21 -30.68 23.64
CA ASN A 197 -10.56 -30.04 22.37
C ASN A 197 -9.96 -28.63 22.25
N LEU A 198 -8.72 -28.45 22.68
CA LEU A 198 -8.03 -27.18 22.46
C LEU A 198 -7.67 -27.06 20.97
N PRO A 199 -7.97 -25.93 20.30
CA PRO A 199 -7.45 -25.68 18.96
C PRO A 199 -5.94 -25.65 19.06
N ARG A 200 -5.28 -26.70 18.55
CA ARG A 200 -3.82 -26.73 18.43
C ARG A 200 -3.43 -25.52 17.56
N GLY A 201 -2.41 -24.77 18.00
CA GLY A 201 -1.95 -23.56 17.32
C GLY A 201 -1.69 -23.79 15.84
N GLN A 202 -1.64 -22.68 15.07
CA GLN A 202 -1.36 -22.73 13.64
C GLN A 202 -0.10 -23.55 13.36
N LYS A 203 -0.18 -24.49 12.40
CA LYS A 203 0.99 -25.25 11.95
C LYS A 203 2.01 -24.23 11.43
N ILE A 204 3.19 -24.23 12.03
CA ILE A 204 4.30 -23.42 11.53
C ILE A 204 4.69 -24.03 10.18
N GLU A 205 4.44 -23.30 9.10
CA GLU A 205 4.96 -23.66 7.78
C GLU A 205 6.48 -23.65 7.86
N ARG A 206 7.07 -24.83 7.68
CA ARG A 206 8.53 -24.96 7.68
C ARG A 206 9.01 -24.68 6.28
N ASP A 207 9.74 -23.59 6.12
CA ASP A 207 10.37 -23.25 4.84
C ASP A 207 11.36 -24.36 4.45
N TYR A 208 10.98 -25.21 3.49
CA TYR A 208 11.82 -26.31 3.00
C TYR A 208 13.15 -25.81 2.40
N ASN A 209 13.16 -24.58 1.86
CA ASN A 209 14.35 -23.91 1.34
C ASN A 209 15.39 -23.61 2.43
N ALA A 210 14.96 -23.44 3.70
CA ALA A 210 15.88 -23.24 4.82
C ALA A 210 16.75 -24.48 5.11
N SER A 211 16.30 -25.65 4.65
CA SER A 211 17.03 -26.93 4.75
C SER A 211 17.65 -27.36 3.43
N SER A 212 17.60 -26.54 2.37
CA SER A 212 18.20 -26.92 1.10
C SER A 212 19.74 -26.94 1.23
N PRO A 213 20.43 -28.01 0.80
CA PRO A 213 21.90 -28.09 0.85
C PRO A 213 22.61 -27.16 -0.14
N PHE A 214 21.88 -26.60 -1.10
CA PHE A 214 22.41 -25.80 -2.19
C PHE A 214 22.35 -24.29 -1.94
N LEU A 215 21.67 -23.86 -0.88
CA LEU A 215 21.61 -22.45 -0.47
C LEU A 215 22.30 -22.32 0.88
N ASP A 216 23.31 -21.46 0.95
CA ASP A 216 23.90 -21.12 2.22
C ASP A 216 22.87 -20.41 3.12
N THR A 217 23.00 -20.60 4.43
CA THR A 217 22.09 -19.98 5.42
C THR A 217 22.01 -18.46 5.24
N THR A 218 23.13 -17.82 4.89
CA THR A 218 23.25 -16.39 4.61
C THR A 218 22.46 -15.99 3.37
N GLU A 219 22.62 -16.70 2.26
CA GLU A 219 21.88 -16.46 1.01
C GLU A 219 20.38 -16.68 1.18
N TYR A 220 20.00 -17.74 1.90
CA TYR A 220 18.62 -18.00 2.26
C TYR A 220 18.02 -16.83 3.05
N PHE A 221 18.68 -16.37 4.12
CA PHE A 221 18.18 -15.24 4.90
C PHE A 221 18.19 -13.94 4.10
N LEU A 222 19.20 -13.70 3.26
CA LEU A 222 19.27 -12.53 2.40
C LEU A 222 18.11 -12.52 1.40
N ASN A 223 17.86 -13.62 0.69
CA ASN A 223 16.74 -13.76 -0.24
C ASN A 223 15.39 -13.62 0.48
N LYS A 224 15.28 -14.16 1.70
CA LYS A 224 14.08 -14.01 2.54
C LYS A 224 13.88 -12.57 3.01
N ILE A 225 14.94 -11.85 3.33
CA ILE A 225 14.89 -10.42 3.69
C ILE A 225 14.48 -9.60 2.47
N ILE A 226 15.04 -9.87 1.29
CA ILE A 226 14.65 -9.24 0.02
C ILE A 226 13.16 -9.46 -0.25
N GLN A 227 12.67 -10.70 -0.14
CA GLN A 227 11.25 -11.03 -0.34
C GLN A 227 10.36 -10.35 0.71
N LYS A 228 10.75 -10.37 1.98
CA LYS A 228 9.97 -9.75 3.07
C LYS A 228 9.93 -8.23 3.03
N GLN A 229 10.99 -7.61 2.54
CA GLN A 229 11.08 -6.16 2.43
C GLN A 229 10.55 -5.64 1.07
N GLU A 230 10.12 -6.54 0.18
CA GLU A 230 9.68 -6.23 -1.18
C GLU A 230 10.70 -5.39 -1.96
N ILE A 231 12.00 -5.53 -1.62
CA ILE A 231 13.06 -4.74 -2.24
C ILE A 231 13.50 -5.47 -3.51
N VAL A 232 13.25 -4.86 -4.64
CA VAL A 232 13.71 -5.36 -5.93
C VAL A 232 15.11 -4.78 -6.19
N PRO A 233 16.13 -5.60 -6.51
CA PRO A 233 17.44 -5.09 -6.92
C PRO A 233 17.30 -3.99 -7.99
N PRO A 234 18.08 -2.90 -7.92
CA PRO A 234 17.86 -1.70 -8.74
C PRO A 234 17.93 -1.98 -10.26
N TRP A 235 18.73 -2.96 -10.68
CA TRP A 235 18.78 -3.37 -12.09
C TRP A 235 17.50 -4.08 -12.55
N ILE A 236 16.79 -4.78 -11.66
CA ILE A 236 15.50 -5.43 -11.96
C ILE A 236 14.39 -4.39 -12.09
N GLU A 237 14.39 -3.32 -11.28
CA GLU A 237 13.46 -2.20 -11.47
C GLU A 237 13.63 -1.56 -12.85
N LYS A 238 14.89 -1.29 -13.25
CA LYS A 238 15.21 -0.83 -14.60
C LYS A 238 14.87 -1.83 -15.68
N GLN A 239 14.96 -3.13 -15.39
CA GLN A 239 14.51 -4.18 -16.30
C GLN A 239 13.02 -4.07 -16.56
N GLN A 240 12.22 -3.93 -15.51
CA GLN A 240 10.77 -3.79 -15.60
C GLN A 240 10.40 -2.52 -16.36
N GLU A 241 11.10 -1.41 -16.09
CA GLU A 241 10.94 -0.16 -16.83
C GLU A 241 11.28 -0.33 -18.32
N LEU A 242 12.41 -0.94 -18.66
CA LEU A 242 12.83 -1.21 -20.03
C LEU A 242 11.81 -2.09 -20.76
N ILE A 243 11.34 -3.17 -20.12
CA ILE A 243 10.33 -4.07 -20.70
C ILE A 243 9.01 -3.33 -20.91
N SER A 244 8.55 -2.58 -19.91
CA SER A 244 7.31 -1.79 -19.98
C SER A 244 7.37 -0.74 -21.10
N THR A 245 8.47 0.02 -21.17
CA THR A 245 8.67 1.06 -22.20
C THR A 245 8.81 0.44 -23.60
N ALA A 246 9.54 -0.66 -23.75
CA ALA A 246 9.65 -1.39 -25.01
C ALA A 246 8.28 -1.96 -25.46
N ASN A 247 7.50 -2.52 -24.53
CA ASN A 247 6.18 -3.05 -24.83
C ASN A 247 5.20 -1.95 -25.26
N LYS A 248 5.23 -0.78 -24.61
CA LYS A 248 4.46 0.41 -25.01
C LYS A 248 4.87 0.91 -26.40
N PHE A 249 6.18 0.95 -26.69
CA PHE A 249 6.69 1.33 -28.00
C PHE A 249 6.21 0.34 -29.09
N ARG A 250 6.38 -0.96 -28.87
CA ARG A 250 5.96 -2.01 -29.82
C ARG A 250 4.44 -2.06 -30.01
N SER A 251 3.65 -1.87 -28.95
CA SER A 251 2.19 -1.84 -29.08
C SER A 251 1.72 -0.64 -29.88
N ARG A 252 2.31 0.54 -29.65
CA ARG A 252 2.05 1.73 -30.46
C ARG A 252 2.43 1.50 -31.92
N LEU A 253 3.65 1.05 -32.18
CA LEU A 253 4.15 0.79 -33.53
C LEU A 253 3.24 -0.16 -34.30
N ARG A 254 2.83 -1.27 -33.67
CA ARG A 254 1.89 -2.24 -34.27
C ARG A 254 0.53 -1.62 -34.54
N ASN A 255 0.00 -0.81 -33.62
CA ASN A 255 -1.30 -0.19 -33.80
C ASN A 255 -1.29 0.89 -34.90
N ASP A 256 -0.26 1.72 -34.95
CA ASP A 256 -0.08 2.76 -35.96
C ASP A 256 0.06 2.11 -37.34
N TRP A 257 0.89 1.07 -37.46
CA TRP A 257 1.04 0.31 -38.70
C TRP A 257 -0.24 -0.44 -39.11
N ARG A 258 -0.91 -1.17 -38.21
CA ARG A 258 -2.20 -1.84 -38.50
C ARG A 258 -3.23 -0.85 -39.05
N ARG A 259 -3.33 0.33 -38.44
CA ARG A 259 -4.27 1.37 -38.87
C ARG A 259 -3.89 1.92 -40.23
N HIS A 260 -2.61 2.16 -40.49
CA HIS A 260 -2.13 2.63 -41.79
C HIS A 260 -2.38 1.57 -42.88
N ALA A 261 -1.86 0.36 -42.70
CA ALA A 261 -1.95 -0.73 -43.67
C ALA A 261 -3.40 -1.09 -44.02
N THR A 262 -4.30 -1.21 -43.03
CA THR A 262 -5.72 -1.49 -43.31
C THR A 262 -6.40 -0.36 -44.08
N ARG A 263 -6.05 0.92 -43.81
CA ARG A 263 -6.56 2.07 -44.59
C ARG A 263 -6.05 2.02 -46.03
N MET A 264 -4.76 1.74 -46.22
CA MET A 264 -4.12 1.73 -47.53
C MET A 264 -4.62 0.57 -48.41
N ILE A 265 -4.86 -0.61 -47.82
CA ILE A 265 -5.43 -1.75 -48.55
C ILE A 265 -6.90 -1.46 -48.90
N ALA A 266 -7.68 -0.88 -47.98
CA ALA A 266 -9.06 -0.50 -48.24
C ALA A 266 -9.19 0.65 -49.25
N SER A 267 -8.27 1.63 -49.25
CA SER A 267 -8.30 2.78 -50.16
C SER A 267 -8.00 2.41 -51.60
N LYS A 268 -7.31 1.28 -51.85
CA LYS A 268 -7.13 0.71 -53.20
C LYS A 268 -8.43 0.21 -53.83
N GLY A 269 -9.54 0.17 -53.08
CA GLY A 269 -10.87 -0.23 -53.56
C GLY A 269 -11.03 -1.74 -53.75
N GLY A 270 -12.16 -2.16 -54.33
CA GLY A 270 -12.49 -3.58 -54.54
C GLY A 270 -13.49 -4.14 -53.52
N SER A 271 -13.95 -5.37 -53.76
CA SER A 271 -14.87 -6.06 -52.83
C SER A 271 -14.18 -6.41 -51.51
N LEU A 272 -14.95 -6.69 -50.45
CA LEU A 272 -14.38 -7.06 -49.16
C LEU A 272 -13.49 -8.31 -49.26
N LEU A 273 -13.94 -9.33 -49.99
CA LEU A 273 -13.18 -10.55 -50.22
C LEU A 273 -11.88 -10.29 -50.97
N GLU A 274 -11.91 -9.40 -51.96
CA GLU A 274 -10.71 -9.02 -52.71
C GLU A 274 -9.71 -8.25 -51.85
N GLN A 275 -10.19 -7.37 -50.95
CA GLN A 275 -9.33 -6.69 -49.98
C GLN A 275 -8.68 -7.67 -49.00
N MET A 276 -9.43 -8.68 -48.54
CA MET A 276 -8.90 -9.75 -47.69
C MET A 276 -7.86 -10.59 -48.43
N GLN A 277 -8.14 -11.04 -49.66
CA GLN A 277 -7.20 -11.80 -50.48
C GLN A 277 -5.91 -11.02 -50.74
N ARG A 278 -5.98 -9.71 -51.02
CA ARG A 278 -4.78 -8.87 -51.16
C ARG A 278 -3.97 -8.81 -49.87
N ALA A 279 -4.64 -8.67 -48.72
CA ALA A 279 -3.96 -8.68 -47.43
C ALA A 279 -3.28 -10.03 -47.14
N GLU A 280 -3.93 -11.15 -47.47
CA GLU A 280 -3.34 -12.49 -47.37
C GLU A 280 -2.15 -12.67 -48.32
N ALA A 281 -2.24 -12.19 -49.56
CA ALA A 281 -1.15 -12.23 -50.53
C ALA A 281 0.08 -11.44 -50.04
N TYR A 282 -0.14 -10.28 -49.41
CA TYR A 282 0.94 -9.53 -48.75
C TYR A 282 1.48 -10.27 -47.53
N ALA A 283 0.63 -10.89 -46.71
CA ALA A 283 1.07 -11.69 -45.57
C ALA A 283 1.98 -12.84 -45.98
N GLN A 284 1.67 -13.54 -47.08
CA GLN A 284 2.53 -14.58 -47.63
C GLN A 284 3.86 -14.02 -48.15
N ALA A 285 3.83 -12.87 -48.85
CA ALA A 285 5.07 -12.21 -49.29
C ALA A 285 5.96 -11.80 -48.11
N GLU A 286 5.38 -11.36 -46.99
CA GLU A 286 6.10 -11.08 -45.74
C GLU A 286 6.70 -12.33 -45.11
N LEU A 287 5.98 -13.45 -45.08
CA LEU A 287 6.50 -14.70 -44.54
C LEU A 287 7.73 -15.19 -45.31
N ILE A 288 7.78 -14.95 -46.63
CA ILE A 288 8.92 -15.29 -47.49
C ILE A 288 10.09 -14.31 -47.23
N ALA A 289 9.82 -13.00 -47.21
CA ALA A 289 10.86 -11.99 -47.07
C ALA A 289 11.42 -11.87 -45.63
N ASN A 290 10.57 -12.10 -44.63
CA ASN A 290 10.86 -11.94 -43.22
C ASN A 290 10.11 -13.01 -42.39
N PRO A 291 10.68 -14.22 -42.29
CA PRO A 291 10.05 -15.30 -41.55
C PRO A 291 9.95 -14.95 -40.05
N LEU A 292 8.78 -15.23 -39.46
CA LEU A 292 8.56 -15.09 -38.02
C LEU A 292 9.53 -15.98 -37.25
N ARG A 293 10.45 -15.37 -36.50
CA ARG A 293 11.24 -16.09 -35.50
C ARG A 293 10.33 -16.41 -34.33
N ARG A 294 9.68 -17.58 -34.37
CA ARG A 294 9.06 -18.12 -33.17
C ARG A 294 10.15 -18.28 -32.11
N PRO A 295 9.92 -17.85 -30.85
CA PRO A 295 10.81 -18.25 -29.78
C PRO A 295 10.91 -19.77 -29.85
N ARG A 296 12.13 -20.29 -29.98
CA ARG A 296 12.33 -21.73 -29.86
C ARG A 296 11.94 -22.06 -28.43
N GLU A 297 10.73 -22.59 -28.25
CA GLU A 297 10.47 -23.48 -27.14
C GLU A 297 11.54 -24.55 -27.28
N ASN A 298 12.49 -24.57 -26.35
CA ASN A 298 13.54 -25.58 -26.38
C ASN A 298 12.81 -26.90 -26.14
N ASP A 299 12.56 -27.65 -27.21
CA ASP A 299 12.12 -29.04 -27.13
C ASP A 299 13.09 -29.75 -26.18
N THR A 300 12.63 -30.05 -24.98
CA THR A 300 13.35 -30.86 -24.01
C THR A 300 13.44 -32.27 -24.59
N THR A 301 14.53 -32.58 -25.27
CA THR A 301 14.87 -33.97 -25.56
C THR A 301 15.23 -34.64 -24.23
N VAL A 302 14.29 -35.39 -23.69
CA VAL A 302 14.50 -36.28 -22.54
C VAL A 302 15.62 -37.25 -22.90
N THR A 303 16.79 -37.08 -22.29
CA THR A 303 17.78 -38.15 -22.18
C THR A 303 17.87 -38.48 -20.70
N ASP A 304 17.47 -39.70 -20.37
CA ASP A 304 17.59 -40.40 -19.08
C ASP A 304 16.78 -39.89 -17.87
N PRO A 305 16.24 -40.82 -17.05
CA PRO A 305 15.25 -40.51 -16.03
C PRO A 305 15.95 -39.93 -14.80
N GLY A 306 15.94 -38.61 -14.64
CA GLY A 306 16.25 -38.07 -13.32
C GLY A 306 16.49 -36.58 -13.18
N HIS A 307 16.80 -35.82 -14.24
CA HIS A 307 17.09 -34.39 -14.09
C HIS A 307 16.54 -33.58 -15.27
N ALA A 308 15.35 -32.98 -15.07
CA ALA A 308 14.84 -31.91 -15.92
C ALA A 308 15.02 -30.58 -15.17
N SER A 309 15.99 -29.77 -15.59
CA SER A 309 16.06 -28.36 -15.17
C SER A 309 15.57 -27.49 -16.32
N GLN A 310 14.36 -26.98 -16.14
CA GLN A 310 13.69 -26.09 -17.08
C GLN A 310 14.15 -24.65 -16.81
N ILE A 311 14.98 -24.10 -17.68
CA ILE A 311 15.35 -22.68 -17.65
C ILE A 311 14.82 -22.05 -18.94
N SER A 312 13.59 -21.53 -18.88
CA SER A 312 13.05 -20.63 -19.87
C SER A 312 13.74 -19.26 -19.72
N ILE A 313 14.38 -18.78 -20.78
CA ILE A 313 15.17 -17.54 -20.84
C ILE A 313 14.33 -16.26 -20.78
N SER A 314 13.13 -16.32 -20.20
CA SER A 314 12.17 -15.21 -20.09
C SER A 314 11.77 -14.84 -18.66
N GLY A 315 12.20 -15.57 -17.63
CA GLY A 315 12.08 -15.09 -16.24
C GLY A 315 10.65 -14.76 -15.79
N GLU A 316 9.67 -15.57 -16.20
CA GLU A 316 8.29 -15.50 -15.71
C GLU A 316 7.95 -16.86 -15.07
N LEU A 317 7.59 -16.84 -13.79
CA LEU A 317 7.41 -18.01 -12.94
C LEU A 317 5.90 -18.17 -12.70
N ASP A 318 5.23 -18.95 -13.55
CA ASP A 318 3.84 -19.35 -13.33
C ASP A 318 3.80 -20.47 -12.29
N VAL A 319 3.31 -20.17 -11.09
CA VAL A 319 3.09 -21.16 -10.02
C VAL A 319 1.61 -21.55 -10.02
N SER A 320 1.24 -22.52 -10.85
CA SER A 320 -0.04 -23.21 -10.71
C SER A 320 0.08 -24.30 -9.64
N SER A 321 -0.39 -24.00 -8.43
CA SER A 321 -0.51 -24.94 -7.33
C SER A 321 -1.55 -26.02 -7.63
N SER A 322 -1.12 -27.26 -7.89
CA SER A 322 -1.99 -28.43 -7.87
C SER A 322 -1.79 -29.22 -6.57
N THR A 323 -2.81 -29.12 -5.71
CA THR A 323 -3.01 -29.91 -4.51
C THR A 323 -3.16 -31.39 -4.85
N VAL A 324 -2.36 -32.26 -4.23
CA VAL A 324 -2.70 -33.69 -4.13
C VAL A 324 -2.31 -34.19 -2.74
N GLU A 325 -3.32 -34.41 -1.90
CA GLU A 325 -3.22 -35.26 -0.72
C GLU A 325 -3.08 -36.71 -1.18
N SER A 326 -2.14 -37.46 -0.60
CA SER A 326 -2.31 -38.91 -0.43
C SER A 326 -1.50 -39.37 0.78
N THR A 327 -2.25 -39.97 1.69
CA THR A 327 -1.89 -40.62 2.94
C THR A 327 -1.05 -41.88 2.72
N ALA A 328 -0.06 -42.08 3.58
CA ALA A 328 0.72 -43.31 3.67
C ALA A 328 -0.10 -44.48 4.29
N GLY A 329 0.11 -45.68 3.78
CA GLY A 329 -0.36 -46.95 4.32
C GLY A 329 0.47 -48.10 3.75
N ASP A 330 1.06 -48.85 4.67
CA ASP A 330 2.14 -49.82 4.56
C ASP A 330 1.70 -51.24 4.10
N SER A 331 2.71 -52.10 3.89
CA SER A 331 2.71 -53.58 3.88
C SER A 331 2.61 -54.39 2.57
N VAL A 332 3.30 -55.53 2.65
CA VAL A 332 3.88 -56.47 1.69
C VAL A 332 2.94 -57.66 1.45
N ASP A 333 2.87 -58.23 0.23
CA ASP A 333 3.01 -59.69 -0.06
C ASP A 333 2.64 -60.10 -1.51
N VAL A 334 3.57 -60.86 -2.12
CA VAL A 334 3.50 -62.09 -2.95
C VAL A 334 2.31 -62.39 -3.89
N ASP A 335 2.65 -62.47 -5.19
CA ASP A 335 2.36 -63.49 -6.23
C ASP A 335 0.93 -64.01 -6.51
N ILE A 336 0.55 -64.02 -7.80
CA ILE A 336 -0.06 -65.11 -8.60
C ILE A 336 -0.80 -64.57 -9.85
N GLN A 337 -0.48 -65.19 -10.98
CA GLN A 337 -1.13 -65.10 -12.30
C GLN A 337 -2.65 -65.34 -12.27
N SER A 338 -3.41 -64.66 -13.14
CA SER A 338 -4.34 -65.34 -14.05
C SER A 338 -4.99 -64.41 -15.08
N ASN A 339 -4.94 -64.90 -16.31
CA ASN A 339 -5.59 -64.47 -17.53
C ASN A 339 -7.12 -64.61 -17.41
N SER A 340 -7.90 -63.64 -17.90
CA SER A 340 -9.23 -63.89 -18.50
C SER A 340 -9.74 -62.69 -19.28
N GLU A 341 -10.16 -63.01 -20.50
CA GLU A 341 -10.73 -62.18 -21.56
C GLU A 341 -12.12 -61.64 -21.21
N ARG A 342 -12.44 -60.39 -21.61
CA ARG A 342 -13.68 -60.07 -22.34
C ARG A 342 -13.75 -58.60 -22.82
N SER A 343 -13.80 -58.42 -24.14
CA SER A 343 -14.55 -57.34 -24.83
C SER A 343 -16.00 -57.84 -25.05
N PRO A 344 -17.04 -57.00 -25.36
CA PRO A 344 -16.96 -55.73 -26.10
C PRO A 344 -17.93 -54.61 -25.66
N SER A 345 -17.88 -53.52 -26.45
CA SER A 345 -18.89 -52.47 -26.69
C SER A 345 -19.25 -51.52 -25.54
N ASP A 346 -18.82 -50.24 -25.62
CA ASP A 346 -19.69 -49.23 -26.22
C ASP A 346 -19.00 -47.89 -26.54
N THR A 347 -19.63 -47.25 -27.51
CA THR A 347 -19.26 -46.10 -28.34
C THR A 347 -19.18 -44.77 -27.59
N ALA A 348 -18.18 -43.96 -27.95
CA ALA A 348 -18.11 -42.49 -27.93
C ALA A 348 -18.24 -41.71 -26.60
N THR A 349 -17.16 -41.03 -26.20
CA THR A 349 -16.99 -39.54 -26.30
C THR A 349 -15.76 -39.13 -25.48
N THR A 350 -14.63 -38.88 -26.13
CA THR A 350 -13.50 -38.14 -25.55
C THR A 350 -13.49 -36.75 -26.15
N GLN A 351 -13.90 -35.74 -25.38
CA GLN A 351 -13.68 -34.33 -25.71
C GLN A 351 -12.26 -33.96 -25.26
N ASN A 352 -11.29 -34.07 -26.17
CA ASN A 352 -10.06 -33.32 -26.04
C ASN A 352 -10.34 -31.89 -26.52
N ALA A 353 -10.13 -30.94 -25.62
CA ALA A 353 -10.19 -29.51 -25.90
C ALA A 353 -9.06 -29.13 -26.86
N THR A 354 -9.43 -28.80 -28.09
CA THR A 354 -8.55 -28.29 -29.14
C THR A 354 -8.17 -26.84 -28.85
N THR A 355 -6.88 -26.60 -28.63
CA THR A 355 -6.21 -25.31 -28.78
C THR A 355 -6.47 -24.77 -30.19
N PRO A 356 -6.91 -23.50 -30.39
CA PRO A 356 -7.13 -22.97 -31.72
C PRO A 356 -5.79 -22.76 -32.43
N ASN A 357 -5.52 -23.63 -33.39
CA ASN A 357 -4.42 -23.58 -34.34
C ASN A 357 -4.83 -22.66 -35.50
N PRO A 358 -4.26 -21.46 -35.71
CA PRO A 358 -4.59 -20.67 -36.89
C PRO A 358 -3.72 -21.12 -38.06
N SER A 359 -4.10 -22.22 -38.70
CA SER A 359 -3.58 -22.59 -40.01
C SER A 359 -4.71 -23.03 -40.93
N SER A 360 -5.46 -22.07 -41.45
CA SER A 360 -6.08 -22.23 -42.76
C SER A 360 -5.03 -21.87 -43.81
N PRO A 361 -4.53 -22.81 -44.63
CA PRO A 361 -3.77 -22.43 -45.81
C PRO A 361 -4.74 -21.79 -46.81
N THR A 362 -4.88 -20.48 -46.81
CA THR A 362 -5.61 -19.80 -47.90
C THR A 362 -4.76 -19.92 -49.17
N SER A 363 -5.33 -20.57 -50.19
CA SER A 363 -4.74 -20.85 -51.52
C SER A 363 -4.56 -19.59 -52.39
N VAL A 364 -4.31 -18.44 -51.79
CA VAL A 364 -4.02 -17.19 -52.52
C VAL A 364 -2.53 -17.20 -52.89
N PRO A 365 -2.13 -16.81 -54.11
CA PRO A 365 -0.71 -16.70 -54.46
C PRO A 365 -0.06 -15.50 -53.76
N PRO A 366 1.25 -15.57 -53.44
CA PRO A 366 1.96 -14.49 -52.78
C PRO A 366 2.08 -13.26 -53.70
N ALA A 367 2.01 -12.07 -53.10
CA ALA A 367 2.28 -10.83 -53.82
C ALA A 367 3.76 -10.75 -54.24
N PRO A 368 4.10 -10.01 -55.33
CA PRO A 368 5.48 -9.94 -55.82
C PRO A 368 6.44 -9.21 -54.88
N ARG A 369 5.93 -8.37 -53.96
CA ARG A 369 6.72 -7.62 -52.99
C ARG A 369 5.98 -7.54 -51.64
N PRO A 370 6.71 -7.51 -50.51
CA PRO A 370 6.15 -7.22 -49.19
C PRO A 370 5.45 -5.86 -49.17
N PHE A 371 4.50 -5.68 -48.26
CA PHE A 371 3.76 -4.42 -48.13
C PHE A 371 4.56 -3.43 -47.28
N ARG A 372 5.15 -2.41 -47.93
CA ARG A 372 5.99 -1.36 -47.33
C ARG A 372 5.64 -0.02 -47.96
N ASP A 373 5.36 0.97 -47.13
CA ASP A 373 5.02 2.32 -47.59
C ASP A 373 6.11 3.30 -47.11
N PRO A 374 6.98 3.80 -48.01
CA PRO A 374 8.11 4.67 -47.64
C PRO A 374 7.65 6.04 -47.13
N ASP A 375 6.51 6.52 -47.61
CA ASP A 375 5.93 7.80 -47.18
C ASP A 375 5.56 7.76 -45.69
N TRP A 376 4.98 6.64 -45.23
CA TRP A 376 4.65 6.43 -43.82
C TRP A 376 5.91 6.32 -42.96
N GLU A 377 6.91 5.55 -43.43
CA GLU A 377 8.19 5.44 -42.73
C GLU A 377 8.86 6.81 -42.59
N SER A 378 8.83 7.64 -43.63
CA SER A 378 9.40 9.00 -43.59
C SER A 378 8.67 9.89 -42.57
N ALA A 379 7.34 9.85 -42.55
CA ALA A 379 6.51 10.63 -41.64
C ALA A 379 6.72 10.25 -40.17
N GLU A 380 6.88 8.96 -39.88
CA GLU A 380 7.03 8.46 -38.51
C GLU A 380 8.50 8.34 -38.05
N SER A 381 9.47 8.37 -38.98
CA SER A 381 10.90 8.17 -38.71
C SER A 381 11.45 9.03 -37.57
N ALA A 382 11.06 10.31 -37.49
CA ALA A 382 11.55 11.23 -36.46
C ALA A 382 11.15 10.76 -35.05
N TYR A 383 9.90 10.34 -34.87
CA TYR A 383 9.40 9.81 -33.60
C TYR A 383 10.04 8.46 -33.27
N LEU A 384 10.09 7.54 -34.24
CA LEU A 384 10.66 6.21 -34.06
C LEU A 384 12.13 6.28 -33.65
N ASN A 385 12.93 7.11 -34.33
CA ASN A 385 14.34 7.32 -33.98
C ASN A 385 14.51 7.89 -32.57
N LEU A 386 13.73 8.90 -32.19
CA LEU A 386 13.76 9.46 -30.83
C LEU A 386 13.42 8.40 -29.79
N SER A 387 12.35 7.64 -30.01
CA SER A 387 11.90 6.60 -29.07
C SER A 387 12.94 5.49 -28.89
N ILE A 388 13.64 5.10 -29.96
CA ILE A 388 14.72 4.12 -29.91
C ILE A 388 15.94 4.67 -29.17
N ASN A 389 16.28 5.94 -29.38
CA ASN A 389 17.34 6.58 -28.62
C ASN A 389 17.02 6.61 -27.12
N SER A 390 15.76 6.87 -26.76
CA SER A 390 15.28 6.77 -25.38
C SER A 390 15.41 5.35 -24.83
N LEU A 391 14.96 4.32 -25.57
CA LEU A 391 15.12 2.93 -25.15
C LEU A 391 16.59 2.55 -24.99
N ASN A 392 17.46 2.96 -25.91
CA ASN A 392 18.90 2.70 -25.84
C ASN A 392 19.57 3.41 -24.66
N SER A 393 19.08 4.58 -24.27
CA SER A 393 19.55 5.26 -23.06
C SER A 393 19.17 4.48 -21.79
N LEU A 394 17.95 3.94 -21.72
CA LEU A 394 17.51 3.08 -20.62
C LEU A 394 18.30 1.77 -20.59
N THR A 395 18.51 1.13 -21.74
CA THR A 395 19.36 -0.07 -21.88
C THR A 395 20.77 0.18 -21.40
N ARG A 396 21.37 1.33 -21.71
CA ARG A 396 22.70 1.69 -21.19
C ARG A 396 22.70 1.78 -19.67
N SER A 397 21.69 2.44 -19.10
CA SER A 397 21.57 2.61 -17.65
C SER A 397 21.28 1.29 -16.91
N TYR A 398 20.60 0.35 -17.57
CA TYR A 398 20.35 -1.00 -17.10
C TYR A 398 21.63 -1.84 -17.15
N ASN A 399 22.31 -1.88 -18.30
CA ASN A 399 23.53 -2.65 -18.50
C ASN A 399 24.68 -2.21 -17.59
N LEU A 400 24.68 -0.95 -17.13
CA LEU A 400 25.65 -0.46 -16.16
C LEU A 400 25.47 -1.12 -14.78
N GLN A 401 24.23 -1.45 -14.41
CA GLN A 401 23.88 -2.02 -13.10
C GLN A 401 23.69 -3.53 -13.13
N ALA A 402 23.38 -4.09 -14.30
CA ALA A 402 23.12 -5.50 -14.47
C ALA A 402 24.41 -6.33 -14.50
N PRO A 403 24.40 -7.57 -13.94
CA PRO A 403 25.50 -8.51 -14.09
C PRO A 403 25.69 -8.90 -15.57
N ASP A 404 26.89 -9.35 -15.94
CA ASP A 404 27.28 -9.59 -17.35
C ASP A 404 26.32 -10.50 -18.12
N LEU A 405 25.83 -11.56 -17.47
CA LEU A 405 24.88 -12.51 -18.05
C LEU A 405 23.51 -11.88 -18.36
N ALA A 406 23.11 -10.85 -17.62
CA ALA A 406 21.80 -10.21 -17.75
C ALA A 406 21.81 -9.00 -18.71
N LYS A 407 22.97 -8.58 -19.21
CA LYS A 407 23.09 -7.42 -20.10
C LYS A 407 22.30 -7.62 -21.40
N LYS A 408 21.60 -6.58 -21.84
CA LYS A 408 20.73 -6.58 -23.04
C LYS A 408 21.40 -5.83 -24.19
N PRO A 409 21.23 -6.29 -25.45
CA PRO A 409 21.70 -5.55 -26.62
C PRO A 409 20.89 -4.29 -26.85
N TYR A 410 21.47 -3.32 -27.57
CA TYR A 410 20.77 -2.13 -28.01
C TYR A 410 19.69 -2.43 -29.06
N PHE A 411 18.65 -1.61 -29.07
CA PHE A 411 17.55 -1.64 -30.02
C PHE A 411 17.94 -0.98 -31.34
N SER A 412 17.49 -1.57 -32.45
CA SER A 412 17.64 -1.01 -33.80
C SER A 412 16.28 -0.82 -34.47
N LEU A 413 16.12 0.30 -35.17
CA LEU A 413 14.86 0.68 -35.81
C LEU A 413 14.43 -0.33 -36.86
N THR A 414 15.37 -0.71 -37.72
CA THR A 414 15.13 -1.66 -38.80
C THR A 414 14.64 -3.01 -38.28
N ARG A 415 15.18 -3.48 -37.15
CA ARG A 415 14.76 -4.75 -36.53
C ARG A 415 13.35 -4.65 -35.96
N GLU A 416 13.03 -3.57 -35.26
CA GLU A 416 11.70 -3.38 -34.66
C GLU A 416 10.62 -3.17 -35.74
N LEU A 417 10.93 -2.45 -36.83
CA LEU A 417 10.04 -2.37 -37.99
C LEU A 417 9.81 -3.73 -38.63
N ASN A 418 10.89 -4.47 -38.93
CA ASN A 418 10.77 -5.81 -39.50
C ASN A 418 9.95 -6.74 -38.61
N ALA A 419 10.16 -6.72 -37.29
CA ALA A 419 9.36 -7.51 -36.35
C ALA A 419 7.88 -7.09 -36.39
N CYS A 420 7.59 -5.78 -36.38
CA CYS A 420 6.23 -5.25 -36.49
C CYS A 420 5.55 -5.72 -37.78
N TYR A 421 6.24 -5.65 -38.92
CA TYR A 421 5.71 -6.06 -40.20
C TYR A 421 5.37 -7.56 -40.24
N ALA A 422 6.28 -8.41 -39.75
CA ALA A 422 6.04 -9.85 -39.71
C ALA A 422 4.87 -10.23 -38.78
N GLU A 423 4.71 -9.57 -37.64
CA GLU A 423 3.60 -9.82 -36.71
C GLU A 423 2.25 -9.32 -37.22
N VAL A 424 2.22 -8.15 -37.86
CA VAL A 424 0.97 -7.52 -38.28
C VAL A 424 0.43 -8.12 -39.58
N ALA A 425 1.29 -8.51 -40.51
CA ALA A 425 0.88 -8.99 -41.82
C ALA A 425 -0.19 -10.10 -41.80
N PRO A 426 -0.06 -11.20 -41.02
CA PRO A 426 -1.11 -12.23 -40.97
C PRO A 426 -2.43 -11.75 -40.36
N GLN A 427 -2.42 -10.67 -39.57
CA GLN A 427 -3.62 -10.13 -38.91
C GLN A 427 -4.42 -9.18 -39.80
N LEU A 428 -3.84 -8.66 -40.89
CA LEU A 428 -4.46 -7.61 -41.70
C LEU A 428 -5.78 -8.05 -42.35
N ALA A 429 -5.88 -9.30 -42.82
CA ALA A 429 -7.09 -9.81 -43.47
C ALA A 429 -8.30 -9.82 -42.52
N GLU A 430 -8.09 -10.28 -41.28
CA GLU A 430 -9.10 -10.29 -40.24
C GLU A 430 -9.48 -8.87 -39.81
N LEU A 431 -8.50 -7.99 -39.61
CA LEU A 431 -8.75 -6.59 -39.26
C LEU A 431 -9.56 -5.84 -40.33
N ILE A 432 -9.36 -6.13 -41.61
CA ILE A 432 -10.17 -5.56 -42.71
C ILE A 432 -11.61 -6.05 -42.61
N ARG A 433 -11.80 -7.36 -42.36
CA ARG A 433 -13.13 -7.96 -42.17
C ARG A 433 -13.85 -7.33 -40.97
N GLU A 434 -13.19 -7.29 -39.82
CA GLU A 434 -13.74 -6.69 -38.59
C GLU A 434 -14.11 -5.22 -38.81
N ARG A 435 -13.24 -4.45 -39.46
CA ARG A 435 -13.49 -3.04 -39.75
C ARG A 435 -14.65 -2.82 -40.72
N ALA A 436 -14.84 -3.72 -41.69
CA ALA A 436 -15.97 -3.66 -42.60
C ALA A 436 -17.30 -4.02 -41.91
N LEU A 437 -17.26 -4.95 -40.94
CA LEU A 437 -18.41 -5.34 -40.11
C LEU A 437 -18.70 -4.35 -38.98
N ALA A 438 -17.69 -3.59 -38.54
CA ALA A 438 -17.84 -2.63 -37.46
C ALA A 438 -18.88 -1.56 -37.81
N PRO A 439 -19.85 -1.28 -36.91
CA PRO A 439 -20.83 -0.24 -37.16
C PRO A 439 -20.12 1.09 -37.34
N ARG A 440 -20.43 1.80 -38.43
CA ARG A 440 -19.87 3.14 -38.68
C ARG A 440 -20.23 4.03 -37.50
N ALA A 441 -19.22 4.48 -36.75
CA ALA A 441 -19.42 5.46 -35.70
C ALA A 441 -20.12 6.67 -36.30
N ARG A 442 -21.32 7.01 -35.78
CA ARG A 442 -22.09 8.15 -36.27
C ARG A 442 -21.35 9.44 -35.92
N MET A 443 -20.51 9.89 -36.84
CA MET A 443 -19.84 11.18 -36.78
C MET A 443 -20.88 12.26 -37.12
N GLY A 444 -21.68 12.68 -36.13
CA GLY A 444 -22.71 13.70 -36.31
C GLY A 444 -23.87 13.59 -35.33
N ALA A 445 -23.61 13.78 -34.03
CA ALA A 445 -24.66 14.10 -33.04
C ALA A 445 -24.04 14.87 -31.87
N VAL A 446 -23.61 16.11 -32.13
CA VAL A 446 -23.55 17.11 -31.06
C VAL A 446 -24.99 17.55 -30.83
N GLY A 447 -25.64 16.99 -29.81
CA GLY A 447 -26.95 17.43 -29.35
C GLY A 447 -27.91 16.29 -29.05
N GLY A 448 -28.03 15.96 -27.76
CA GLY A 448 -29.29 15.48 -27.19
C GLY A 448 -29.52 13.97 -27.12
N SER A 449 -29.77 13.55 -25.88
CA SER A 449 -30.60 12.42 -25.46
C SER A 449 -29.99 11.02 -25.38
N ASN A 450 -29.80 10.59 -24.12
CA ASN A 450 -30.22 9.31 -23.53
C ASN A 450 -30.48 8.16 -24.50
N GLY A 451 -29.58 7.17 -24.45
CA GLY A 451 -29.81 5.82 -24.91
C GLY A 451 -28.89 4.87 -24.17
N ASN A 452 -29.48 4.13 -23.23
CA ASN A 452 -28.86 3.02 -22.49
C ASN A 452 -27.97 2.16 -23.39
N SER A 453 -26.68 2.14 -23.11
CA SER A 453 -25.78 1.07 -23.53
C SER A 453 -24.87 0.78 -22.36
N ARG A 454 -24.90 -0.49 -21.93
CA ARG A 454 -24.14 -1.04 -20.81
C ARG A 454 -22.65 -1.06 -21.22
N GLY A 455 -21.99 0.08 -21.06
CA GLY A 455 -20.55 0.26 -21.12
C GLY A 455 -20.05 0.65 -19.73
N GLY A 456 -19.04 -0.07 -19.25
CA GLY A 456 -18.62 -0.09 -17.85
C GLY A 456 -18.28 1.28 -17.24
N ILE A 457 -18.49 1.35 -15.92
CA ILE A 457 -18.31 2.52 -15.05
C ILE A 457 -16.87 3.09 -15.09
N MET A 458 -15.91 2.33 -15.64
CA MET A 458 -14.52 2.75 -15.84
C MET A 458 -14.30 3.75 -17.00
N ASP A 459 -15.17 3.79 -18.02
CA ASP A 459 -14.96 4.65 -19.20
C ASP A 459 -15.39 6.11 -18.98
N GLY A 460 -16.27 6.35 -18.00
CA GLY A 460 -16.68 7.70 -17.59
C GLY A 460 -15.62 8.48 -16.81
N LEU A 461 -14.60 7.81 -16.26
CA LEU A 461 -13.54 8.44 -15.46
C LEU A 461 -12.30 8.83 -16.26
N MET A 462 -12.04 8.16 -17.40
CA MET A 462 -10.91 8.48 -18.29
C MET A 462 -11.25 9.51 -19.37
N ALA A 463 -12.53 9.76 -19.63
CA ALA A 463 -13.01 10.69 -20.66
C ALA A 463 -13.55 12.03 -20.09
N ALA A 464 -13.04 12.46 -18.93
CA ALA A 464 -13.25 13.83 -18.48
C ALA A 464 -12.55 14.77 -19.47
N LYS A 465 -13.34 15.33 -20.39
CA LYS A 465 -12.90 16.33 -21.37
C LYS A 465 -12.48 17.58 -20.61
N VAL A 466 -11.22 17.64 -20.19
CA VAL A 466 -10.61 18.82 -19.55
C VAL A 466 -10.65 19.95 -20.57
N LYS A 467 -11.65 20.82 -20.45
CA LYS A 467 -11.62 22.14 -21.09
C LYS A 467 -10.58 22.96 -20.33
N VAL A 468 -9.34 22.92 -20.78
CA VAL A 468 -8.33 23.91 -20.42
C VAL A 468 -8.91 25.26 -20.84
N ARG A 469 -9.31 26.07 -19.86
CA ARG A 469 -9.68 27.46 -20.06
C ARG A 469 -8.43 28.27 -19.76
N ASP A 470 -7.95 29.02 -20.74
CA ASP A 470 -6.87 29.97 -20.53
C ASP A 470 -7.40 31.07 -19.58
N GLU A 471 -6.87 31.13 -18.35
CA GLU A 471 -7.40 31.98 -17.27
C GLU A 471 -7.14 33.49 -17.46
N LYS A 472 -6.61 33.92 -18.60
CA LYS A 472 -6.30 35.34 -18.87
C LYS A 472 -6.86 35.80 -20.22
N ILE A 473 -8.16 36.06 -20.25
CA ILE A 473 -8.88 36.62 -21.41
C ILE A 473 -8.46 38.08 -21.68
N GLU A 474 -7.92 38.79 -20.69
CA GLU A 474 -7.80 40.25 -20.78
C GLU A 474 -6.59 40.76 -21.57
N LYS A 475 -5.63 39.90 -21.94
CA LYS A 475 -4.43 40.33 -22.70
C LYS A 475 -3.91 39.26 -23.66
N GLN A 476 -4.75 38.75 -24.54
CA GLN A 476 -4.26 38.00 -25.72
C GLN A 476 -4.09 38.95 -26.91
N TYR A 477 -2.93 38.86 -27.56
CA TYR A 477 -2.62 39.56 -28.79
C TYR A 477 -3.59 39.10 -29.88
N GLY A 478 -4.62 39.90 -30.15
CA GLY A 478 -5.70 39.50 -31.04
C GLY A 478 -5.35 39.72 -32.50
N PHE A 479 -6.03 39.00 -33.40
CA PHE A 479 -5.92 39.20 -34.86
C PHE A 479 -6.13 40.67 -35.27
N LYS A 480 -6.92 41.43 -34.50
CA LYS A 480 -7.11 42.89 -34.67
C LYS A 480 -5.87 43.71 -34.32
N GLN A 481 -5.12 43.33 -33.29
CA GLN A 481 -3.84 43.95 -32.95
C GLN A 481 -2.79 43.57 -33.98
N LEU A 482 -2.74 42.30 -34.42
CA LEU A 482 -1.86 41.86 -35.50
C LEU A 482 -2.12 42.65 -36.80
N TRP A 483 -3.37 42.85 -37.20
CA TRP A 483 -3.71 43.68 -38.36
C TRP A 483 -3.38 45.16 -38.16
N LYS A 484 -3.58 45.70 -36.96
CA LYS A 484 -3.23 47.08 -36.63
C LYS A 484 -1.72 47.31 -36.63
N ASP A 485 -0.92 46.32 -36.27
CA ASP A 485 0.54 46.40 -36.28
C ASP A 485 1.11 46.22 -37.70
N VAL A 486 0.51 45.30 -38.48
CA VAL A 486 0.95 45.03 -39.87
C VAL A 486 0.55 46.16 -40.84
N PHE A 487 -0.59 46.83 -40.62
CA PHE A 487 -1.10 47.86 -41.54
C PHE A 487 -1.20 49.27 -40.95
N GLY A 488 -1.03 49.44 -39.64
CA GLY A 488 -1.19 50.73 -38.95
C GLY A 488 0.09 51.54 -38.79
N ALA A 489 1.25 51.05 -39.24
CA ALA A 489 2.50 51.82 -39.24
C ALA A 489 2.56 52.78 -40.45
N SER A 490 1.73 53.81 -40.44
CA SER A 490 1.98 55.05 -41.20
C SER A 490 1.46 56.26 -40.43
N LYS A 491 2.33 56.80 -39.57
CA LYS A 491 2.45 58.24 -39.29
C LYS A 491 3.68 58.50 -38.44
#